data_AF-A0A933LHS1-F1
#
_entry.id   AF-A0A933LHS1-F1
#
_cell.length_a   1.000
_cell.length_b   1.000
_cell.length_c   1.000
_cell.angle_alpha   90.00
_cell.angle_beta   90.00
_cell.angle_gamma   90.00
#
_symmetry.space_group_name_H-M   'P 1'
#
loop_
_entity.id
_entity.type
_entity.pdbx_description
1 polymer ?
#
loop_
_entity_poly.entity_id
_entity_poly.type
_entity_poly.pdbx_seq_one_letter_code
_entity_poly.pdbx_strand_id
1 'polypeptide(L)'
;MIDRERLSDEECDAEFACLFPQGMGGADLMLELAPTGWDASPLRLCFHPTPEQRFDEALRMHRRLAELSESWGHQPPDQTPPPTIEKITRDYVDPPLEPERELAELAGRCVWDVFSDNHEVVTPDGRLLDLGSFRASGGFIADWLNREQGGSKYSYMDFYMGTIWIGGRADLTPVYEAIFRRLKARGHEWVYHFPRLALVDMRPLLESLKPDKPDWEDYDPSKALEQQRESEEHEQQVAEMRASLDESYREAVDKARASPPPETVAAYRNVYDVFPCGWPPELPNL
;
A
#
# COMPACT_ATOMS: atom_id res chain seq x y z
N MET A 1 13.23 -14.37 4.15
CA MET A 1 13.35 -12.99 4.65
C MET A 1 14.65 -12.94 5.42
N ILE A 2 15.64 -12.18 4.93
CA ILE A 2 16.90 -11.99 5.66
C ILE A 2 16.55 -11.09 6.84
N ASP A 3 16.79 -11.55 8.06
CA ASP A 3 16.59 -10.75 9.26
C ASP A 3 17.67 -9.66 9.26
N ARG A 4 17.30 -8.47 8.78
CA ARG A 4 18.19 -7.31 8.68
C ARG A 4 17.95 -6.43 9.90
N GLU A 5 19.05 -5.91 10.45
CA GLU A 5 18.97 -4.89 11.47
C GLU A 5 18.27 -3.64 10.92
N ARG A 6 17.40 -3.04 11.73
CA ARG A 6 16.67 -1.81 11.39
C ARG A 6 17.43 -0.59 11.88
N LEU A 7 17.33 0.51 11.15
CA LEU A 7 17.71 1.81 11.67
C LEU A 7 16.88 2.16 12.92
N SER A 8 17.44 2.95 13.83
CA SER A 8 16.65 3.56 14.91
C SER A 8 15.70 4.64 14.38
N ASP A 9 14.70 5.02 15.16
CA ASP A 9 13.78 6.09 14.79
C ASP A 9 14.51 7.42 14.49
N GLU A 10 15.55 7.75 15.26
CA GLU A 10 16.37 8.95 15.03
C GLU A 10 17.19 8.87 13.74
N GLU A 11 17.70 7.68 13.40
CA GLU A 11 18.39 7.44 12.14
C GLU A 11 17.42 7.55 10.96
N CYS A 12 16.20 7.01 11.08
CA CYS A 12 15.14 7.16 10.09
C CYS A 12 14.76 8.63 9.86
N ASP A 13 14.56 9.40 10.94
CA ASP A 13 14.28 10.84 10.87
C ASP A 13 15.42 11.60 10.16
N ALA A 14 16.68 11.27 10.46
CA ALA A 14 17.84 11.90 9.84
C ALA A 14 17.97 11.55 8.34
N GLU A 15 17.70 10.30 7.97
CA GLU A 15 17.67 9.87 6.57
C GLU A 15 16.56 10.58 5.80
N PHE A 16 15.36 10.70 6.38
CA PHE A 16 14.25 11.42 5.77
C PHE A 16 14.53 12.93 5.58
N ALA A 17 15.18 13.57 6.56
CA ALA A 17 15.63 14.95 6.42
C ALA A 17 16.60 15.12 5.24
N CYS A 18 17.43 14.11 4.97
CA CYS A 18 18.32 14.13 3.82
C CYS A 18 17.62 13.87 2.49
N LEU A 19 16.56 13.05 2.47
CA LEU A 19 15.75 12.80 1.28
C LEU A 19 14.92 14.02 0.90
N PHE A 20 14.39 14.76 1.89
CA PHE A 20 13.51 15.91 1.69
C PHE A 20 14.05 17.15 2.44
N PRO A 21 15.16 17.76 1.98
CA PRO A 21 15.86 18.82 2.72
C PRO A 21 15.06 20.13 2.84
N GLN A 22 14.10 20.39 1.94
CA GLN A 22 13.15 21.50 2.04
C GLN A 22 11.73 21.02 2.37
N GLY A 23 11.61 19.77 2.80
CA GLY A 23 10.36 19.08 3.05
C GLY A 23 9.67 18.51 1.83
N MET A 24 8.59 17.76 2.06
CA MET A 24 7.87 17.07 0.98
C MET A 24 7.04 18.01 0.10
N GLY A 25 6.69 19.20 0.62
CA GLY A 25 6.13 20.31 -0.16
C GLY A 25 7.18 21.33 -0.64
N GLY A 26 8.47 21.00 -0.49
CA GLY A 26 9.58 21.92 -0.69
C GLY A 26 9.72 22.43 -2.12
N ALA A 27 10.35 23.60 -2.27
CA ALA A 27 10.54 24.24 -3.56
C ALA A 27 11.45 23.43 -4.51
N ASP A 28 12.35 22.61 -3.97
CA ASP A 28 13.19 21.70 -4.75
C ASP A 28 12.34 20.63 -5.45
N LEU A 29 11.40 20.00 -4.73
CA LEU A 29 10.52 19.00 -5.31
C LEU A 29 9.49 19.63 -6.27
N MET A 30 8.98 20.81 -5.94
CA MET A 30 8.07 21.55 -6.81
C MET A 30 8.73 21.89 -8.15
N LEU A 31 9.96 22.41 -8.13
CA LEU A 31 10.71 22.75 -9.34
C LEU A 31 10.99 21.51 -10.20
N GLU A 32 11.23 20.37 -9.55
CA GLU A 32 11.51 19.12 -10.23
C GLU A 32 10.27 18.50 -10.90
N LEU A 33 9.13 18.47 -10.21
CA LEU A 33 7.90 17.81 -10.68
C LEU A 33 6.98 18.73 -11.49
N ALA A 34 7.04 20.03 -11.24
CA ALA A 34 6.18 21.03 -11.85
C ALA A 34 6.98 22.30 -12.18
N PRO A 35 8.00 22.23 -13.06
CA PRO A 35 8.88 23.36 -13.37
C PRO A 35 8.16 24.59 -13.93
N THR A 36 6.99 24.39 -14.53
CA THR A 36 6.14 25.47 -15.07
C THR A 36 5.05 25.95 -14.10
N GLY A 37 5.00 25.41 -12.88
CA GLY A 37 3.92 25.63 -11.91
C GLY A 37 3.00 24.43 -11.77
N TRP A 38 2.45 24.26 -10.55
CA TRP A 38 1.57 23.14 -10.19
C TRP A 38 0.23 23.15 -10.95
N ASP A 39 -0.30 24.34 -11.22
CA ASP A 39 -1.53 24.55 -11.97
C ASP A 39 -1.44 24.04 -13.42
N ALA A 40 -0.25 24.09 -14.01
CA ALA A 40 0.05 23.53 -15.33
C ALA A 40 0.49 22.06 -15.28
N SER A 41 0.76 21.50 -14.09
CA SER A 41 1.23 20.13 -13.94
C SER A 41 0.10 19.12 -14.14
N PRO A 42 0.31 18.03 -14.89
CA PRO A 42 -0.63 16.91 -14.95
C PRO A 42 -0.93 16.29 -13.57
N LEU A 43 0.03 16.37 -12.63
CA LEU A 43 -0.11 15.81 -11.29
C LEU A 43 -1.21 16.49 -10.46
N ARG A 44 -1.65 17.70 -10.84
CA ARG A 44 -2.80 18.36 -10.18
C ARG A 44 -4.07 17.51 -10.26
N LEU A 45 -4.21 16.68 -11.29
CA LEU A 45 -5.39 15.81 -11.48
C LEU A 45 -5.54 14.79 -10.36
N CYS A 46 -4.49 14.50 -9.58
CA CYS A 46 -4.60 13.69 -8.38
C CYS A 46 -5.61 14.26 -7.37
N PHE A 47 -5.67 15.59 -7.23
CA PHE A 47 -6.55 16.30 -6.30
C PHE A 47 -7.71 17.01 -7.00
N HIS A 48 -7.52 17.36 -8.28
CA HIS A 48 -8.49 18.06 -9.13
C HIS A 48 -8.87 17.19 -10.35
N PRO A 49 -9.41 15.97 -10.15
CA PRO A 49 -9.77 15.10 -11.26
C PRO A 49 -10.90 15.72 -12.07
N THR A 50 -10.89 15.51 -13.38
CA THR A 50 -11.97 16.03 -14.23
C THR A 50 -13.32 15.35 -13.89
N PRO A 51 -14.46 15.96 -14.23
CA PRO A 51 -15.77 15.32 -14.07
C PRO A 51 -15.84 13.93 -14.72
N GLU A 52 -15.18 13.75 -15.86
CA GLU A 52 -15.08 12.47 -16.56
C GLU A 52 -14.29 11.44 -15.76
N GLN A 53 -13.13 11.82 -15.20
CA GLN A 53 -12.35 10.94 -14.32
C GLN A 53 -13.16 10.52 -13.09
N ARG A 54 -13.86 11.46 -12.44
CA ARG A 54 -14.73 11.16 -11.30
C ARG A 54 -15.88 10.22 -11.68
N PHE A 55 -16.43 10.36 -12.88
CA PHE A 55 -17.46 9.47 -13.40
C PHE A 55 -16.93 8.06 -13.63
N ASP A 56 -15.78 7.92 -14.29
CA ASP A 56 -15.16 6.61 -14.53
C ASP A 56 -14.79 5.91 -13.22
N GLU A 57 -14.27 6.66 -12.24
CA GLU A 57 -14.00 6.16 -10.88
C GLU A 57 -15.28 5.64 -10.20
N ALA A 58 -16.34 6.46 -10.19
CA ALA A 58 -17.61 6.11 -9.58
C ALA A 58 -18.24 4.87 -10.24
N LEU A 59 -18.18 4.79 -11.58
CA LEU A 59 -18.70 3.67 -12.35
C LEU A 59 -17.91 2.39 -12.07
N ARG A 60 -16.58 2.47 -12.00
CA ARG A 60 -15.72 1.35 -11.63
C ARG A 60 -16.01 0.84 -10.22
N MET A 61 -16.18 1.73 -9.25
CA MET A 61 -16.55 1.35 -7.88
C MET A 61 -17.92 0.69 -7.84
N HIS A 62 -18.92 1.25 -8.53
CA HIS A 62 -20.26 0.69 -8.63
C HIS A 62 -20.25 -0.75 -9.18
N ARG A 63 -19.49 -0.99 -10.26
CA ARG A 63 -19.33 -2.34 -10.84
C ARG A 63 -18.66 -3.32 -9.86
N ARG A 64 -17.55 -2.92 -9.25
CA ARG A 64 -16.83 -3.78 -8.30
C ARG A 64 -17.68 -4.15 -7.07
N LEU A 65 -18.47 -3.20 -6.56
CA LEU A 65 -19.37 -3.46 -5.43
C LEU A 65 -20.50 -4.42 -5.83
N ALA A 66 -21.02 -4.30 -7.05
CA ALA A 66 -22.01 -5.25 -7.58
C ALA A 66 -21.43 -6.68 -7.69
N GLU A 67 -20.25 -6.81 -8.30
CA GLU A 67 -19.52 -8.09 -8.41
C GLU A 67 -19.23 -8.71 -7.03
N LEU A 68 -18.78 -7.90 -6.07
CA LEU A 68 -18.52 -8.36 -4.70
C LEU A 68 -19.81 -8.86 -4.02
N SER A 69 -20.91 -8.13 -4.15
CA SER A 69 -22.19 -8.54 -3.55
C SER A 69 -22.71 -9.85 -4.13
N GLU A 70 -22.60 -10.03 -5.45
CA GLU A 70 -22.95 -11.30 -6.10
C GLU A 70 -22.10 -12.45 -5.56
N SER A 71 -20.79 -12.23 -5.39
CA SER A 71 -19.88 -13.25 -4.87
C SER A 71 -20.18 -13.67 -3.43
N TRP A 72 -20.76 -12.78 -2.61
CA TRP A 72 -21.10 -13.07 -1.21
C TRP A 72 -22.51 -13.61 -1.00
N GLY A 73 -23.26 -13.85 -2.09
CA GLY A 73 -24.64 -14.35 -2.03
C GLY A 73 -25.60 -13.40 -1.31
N HIS A 74 -25.21 -12.14 -1.14
CA HIS A 74 -26.07 -11.09 -0.60
C HIS A 74 -26.80 -10.41 -1.75
N GLN A 75 -28.10 -10.15 -1.55
CA GLN A 75 -28.83 -9.25 -2.41
C GLN A 75 -28.13 -7.88 -2.35
N PRO A 76 -27.76 -7.26 -3.49
CA PRO A 76 -26.99 -6.03 -3.48
C PRO A 76 -27.63 -5.00 -2.54
N PRO A 77 -26.87 -4.49 -1.55
CA PRO A 77 -27.39 -3.49 -0.65
C PRO A 77 -27.67 -2.25 -1.49
N ASP A 78 -28.96 -2.03 -1.72
CA ASP A 78 -29.55 -0.94 -2.50
C ASP A 78 -29.35 -1.06 -4.03
N GLN A 79 -30.46 -1.01 -4.78
CA GLN A 79 -30.48 -0.89 -6.24
C GLN A 79 -30.13 0.54 -6.65
N THR A 80 -29.11 1.12 -6.02
CA THR A 80 -28.70 2.49 -6.32
C THR A 80 -28.37 2.54 -7.80
N PRO A 81 -29.05 3.40 -8.59
CA PRO A 81 -28.82 3.44 -10.03
C PRO A 81 -27.35 3.76 -10.30
N PRO A 82 -26.79 3.27 -11.42
CA PRO A 82 -25.44 3.63 -11.82
C PRO A 82 -25.24 5.16 -11.77
N PRO A 83 -24.06 5.63 -11.36
CA PRO A 83 -23.77 7.06 -11.43
C PRO A 83 -23.96 7.55 -12.86
N THR A 84 -24.41 8.79 -13.03
CA THR A 84 -24.53 9.43 -14.34
C THR A 84 -23.58 10.62 -14.44
N ILE A 85 -23.07 10.88 -15.64
CA ILE A 85 -22.16 11.99 -15.88
C ILE A 85 -22.84 13.33 -15.58
N GLU A 86 -24.14 13.47 -15.88
CA GLU A 86 -24.89 14.71 -15.63
C GLU A 86 -24.98 15.03 -14.14
N LYS A 87 -25.15 14.00 -13.30
CA LYS A 87 -25.19 14.18 -11.84
C LYS A 87 -23.81 14.63 -11.33
N ILE A 88 -22.75 13.96 -11.77
CA ILE A 88 -21.38 14.29 -11.34
C ILE A 88 -20.99 15.68 -11.79
N THR A 89 -21.25 16.05 -13.05
CA THR A 89 -20.95 17.39 -13.57
C THR A 89 -21.72 18.48 -12.84
N ARG A 90 -23.00 18.25 -12.51
CA ARG A 90 -23.80 19.21 -11.75
C ARG A 90 -23.29 19.40 -10.33
N ASP A 91 -22.87 18.31 -9.69
CA ASP A 91 -22.42 18.29 -8.30
C ASP A 91 -20.90 18.59 -8.18
N TYR A 92 -20.20 18.80 -9.32
CA TYR A 92 -18.77 19.05 -9.38
C TYR A 92 -18.43 20.45 -8.88
N VAL A 93 -17.56 20.49 -7.87
CA VAL A 93 -16.93 21.72 -7.38
C VAL A 93 -15.44 21.48 -7.39
N ASP A 94 -14.71 22.34 -8.11
CA ASP A 94 -13.26 22.32 -8.12
C ASP A 94 -12.76 23.03 -6.86
N PRO A 95 -12.07 22.33 -5.93
CA PRO A 95 -11.53 22.98 -4.74
C PRO A 95 -10.46 24.02 -5.12
N PRO A 96 -10.17 24.98 -4.23
CA PRO A 96 -9.04 25.89 -4.45
C PRO A 96 -7.73 25.11 -4.50
N LEU A 97 -6.84 25.50 -5.42
CA LEU A 97 -5.50 24.93 -5.53
C LEU A 97 -4.66 25.32 -4.31
N GLU A 98 -4.05 24.33 -3.68
CA GLU A 98 -3.07 24.50 -2.61
C GLU A 98 -1.77 23.78 -2.99
N PRO A 99 -0.93 24.35 -3.89
CA PRO A 99 0.20 23.64 -4.51
C PRO A 99 1.18 22.98 -3.55
N GLU A 100 1.65 23.71 -2.53
CA GLU A 100 2.61 23.17 -1.55
C GLU A 100 1.99 22.04 -0.73
N ARG A 101 0.73 22.19 -0.33
CA ARG A 101 -0.02 21.18 0.43
C ARG A 101 -0.25 19.93 -0.42
N GLU A 102 -0.78 20.10 -1.63
CA GLU A 102 -1.08 19.00 -2.55
C GLU A 102 0.18 18.24 -2.95
N LEU A 103 1.27 18.96 -3.22
CA LEU A 103 2.56 18.33 -3.48
C LEU A 103 3.04 17.51 -2.28
N ALA A 104 3.00 18.09 -1.07
CA ALA A 104 3.40 17.41 0.15
C ALA A 104 2.56 16.13 0.40
N GLU A 105 1.24 16.23 0.21
CA GLU A 105 0.34 15.08 0.35
C GLU A 105 0.62 14.00 -0.70
N LEU A 106 0.84 14.38 -1.97
CA LEU A 106 1.14 13.43 -3.03
C LEU A 106 2.48 12.72 -2.79
N ALA A 107 3.52 13.49 -2.43
CA ALA A 107 4.83 12.96 -2.10
C ALA A 107 4.74 12.00 -0.90
N GLY A 108 4.01 12.37 0.16
CA GLY A 108 3.77 11.50 1.31
C GLY A 108 3.08 10.20 0.94
N ARG A 109 2.06 10.24 0.09
CA ARG A 109 1.39 9.03 -0.42
C ARG A 109 2.34 8.13 -1.24
N CYS A 110 3.16 8.72 -2.09
CA CYS A 110 4.14 7.97 -2.90
C CYS A 110 5.28 7.40 -2.03
N VAL A 111 5.68 8.10 -0.97
CA VAL A 111 6.60 7.57 0.04
C VAL A 111 6.00 6.34 0.72
N TRP A 112 4.72 6.38 1.10
CA TRP A 112 4.06 5.20 1.66
C TRP A 112 4.14 4.00 0.70
N ASP A 113 3.87 4.21 -0.60
CA ASP A 113 3.96 3.12 -1.58
C ASP A 113 5.38 2.53 -1.63
N VAL A 114 6.42 3.36 -1.60
CA VAL A 114 7.83 2.93 -1.70
C VAL A 114 8.31 2.22 -0.42
N PHE A 115 7.91 2.69 0.76
CA PHE A 115 8.45 2.24 2.05
C PHE A 115 7.58 1.21 2.78
N SER A 116 6.30 1.08 2.41
CA SER A 116 5.32 0.40 3.28
C SER A 116 4.48 -0.66 2.59
N ASP A 117 4.40 -0.70 1.26
CA ASP A 117 3.59 -1.69 0.52
C ASP A 117 4.24 -3.09 0.50
N ASN A 118 4.69 -3.56 1.66
CA ASN A 118 5.58 -4.70 1.88
C ASN A 118 6.99 -4.55 1.28
N HIS A 119 7.33 -3.38 0.77
CA HIS A 119 8.63 -3.12 0.15
C HIS A 119 9.71 -2.79 1.18
N GLU A 120 10.97 -2.99 0.82
CA GLU A 120 12.09 -2.69 1.71
C GLU A 120 13.01 -1.66 1.06
N VAL A 121 13.43 -0.66 1.85
CA VAL A 121 14.54 0.23 1.49
C VAL A 121 15.76 -0.19 2.30
N VAL A 122 16.82 -0.58 1.59
CA VAL A 122 18.05 -1.12 2.19
C VAL A 122 19.14 -0.07 2.07
N THR A 123 19.76 0.27 3.19
CA THR A 123 20.86 1.23 3.23
C THR A 123 22.19 0.62 2.76
N PRO A 124 23.23 1.43 2.45
CA PRO A 124 24.51 0.90 1.97
C PRO A 124 25.24 -0.01 2.96
N ASP A 125 24.95 0.13 4.27
CA ASP A 125 25.50 -0.73 5.32
C ASP A 125 24.71 -2.05 5.51
N GLY A 126 23.62 -2.22 4.75
CA GLY A 126 22.77 -3.40 4.75
C GLY A 126 21.60 -3.35 5.74
N ARG A 127 21.44 -2.27 6.52
CA ARG A 127 20.30 -2.09 7.43
C ARG A 127 19.04 -1.63 6.71
N LEU A 128 17.89 -1.90 7.30
CA LEU A 128 16.59 -1.48 6.78
C LEU A 128 16.22 -0.06 7.26
N LEU A 129 15.91 0.81 6.30
CA LEU A 129 15.19 2.06 6.52
C LEU A 129 13.70 1.73 6.51
N ASP A 130 13.20 1.25 7.66
CA ASP A 130 11.85 0.74 7.86
C ASP A 130 11.01 1.77 8.64
N LEU A 131 9.87 2.20 8.08
CA LEU A 131 8.93 3.13 8.71
C LEU A 131 7.88 2.42 9.57
N GLY A 132 8.03 1.11 9.75
CA GLY A 132 7.14 0.24 10.51
C GLY A 132 5.98 -0.29 9.66
N SER A 133 4.97 -0.83 10.34
CA SER A 133 3.76 -1.36 9.67
C SER A 133 3.09 -0.34 8.74
N PHE A 134 2.21 -0.82 7.85
CA PHE A 134 1.37 0.03 6.99
C PHE A 134 0.77 1.27 7.70
N ARG A 135 0.28 1.09 8.93
CA ARG A 135 -0.29 2.20 9.72
C ARG A 135 0.79 3.07 10.37
N ALA A 136 1.86 2.45 10.86
CA ALA A 136 2.98 3.17 11.47
C ALA A 136 3.66 4.09 10.46
N SER A 137 3.89 3.61 9.24
CA SER A 137 4.44 4.41 8.15
C SER A 137 3.54 5.60 7.79
N GLY A 138 2.22 5.38 7.72
CA GLY A 138 1.26 6.47 7.54
C GLY A 138 1.31 7.49 8.68
N GLY A 139 1.51 7.03 9.92
CA GLY A 139 1.69 7.87 11.09
C GLY A 139 2.98 8.69 11.03
N PHE A 140 4.10 8.06 10.66
CA PHE A 140 5.39 8.72 10.47
C PHE A 140 5.29 9.86 9.45
N ILE A 141 4.67 9.62 8.30
CA ILE A 141 4.46 10.64 7.25
C ILE A 141 3.56 11.78 7.76
N ALA A 142 2.48 11.45 8.46
CA ALA A 142 1.59 12.45 9.04
C ALA A 142 2.31 13.33 10.06
N ASP A 143 3.08 12.73 10.97
CA ASP A 143 3.86 13.45 11.98
C ASP A 143 4.95 14.31 11.32
N TRP A 144 5.61 13.81 10.28
CA TRP A 144 6.57 14.58 9.49
C TRP A 144 5.95 15.86 8.92
N LEU A 145 4.84 15.74 8.18
CA LEU A 145 4.17 16.88 7.55
C LEU A 145 3.54 17.83 8.57
N ASN A 146 3.01 17.30 9.68
CA ASN A 146 2.49 18.11 10.77
C ASN A 146 3.59 18.94 11.44
N ARG A 147 4.79 18.38 11.63
CA ARG A 147 5.98 19.10 12.13
C ARG A 147 6.38 20.23 11.18
N GLU A 148 6.42 19.97 9.87
CA GLU A 148 6.75 20.99 8.86
C GLU A 148 5.77 22.16 8.83
N GLN A 149 4.47 21.87 8.99
CA GLN A 149 3.40 22.87 8.91
C GLN A 149 3.07 23.52 10.26
N GLY A 150 3.70 23.07 11.35
CA GLY A 150 3.47 23.60 12.70
C GLY A 150 2.05 23.34 13.23
N GLY A 151 1.42 22.22 12.85
CA GLY A 151 0.03 21.91 13.16
C GLY A 151 -0.27 20.42 13.35
N SER A 152 -1.55 20.05 13.40
CA SER A 152 -2.03 18.66 13.55
C SER A 152 -3.10 18.34 12.49
N LYS A 153 -2.81 18.69 11.23
CA LYS A 153 -3.76 18.60 10.12
C LYS A 153 -3.95 17.15 9.64
N TYR A 154 -2.87 16.38 9.63
CA TYR A 154 -2.87 15.02 9.12
C TYR A 154 -2.90 13.99 10.24
N SER A 155 -3.44 12.82 9.90
CA SER A 155 -3.41 11.59 10.68
C SER A 155 -2.87 10.45 9.82
N TYR A 156 -2.55 9.31 10.43
CA TYR A 156 -2.07 8.15 9.67
C TYR A 156 -3.04 7.70 8.56
N MET A 157 -4.36 7.93 8.73
CA MET A 157 -5.39 7.55 7.76
C MET A 157 -5.27 8.31 6.44
N ASP A 158 -4.66 9.50 6.46
CA ASP A 158 -4.47 10.30 5.26
C ASP A 158 -3.47 9.66 4.30
N PHE A 159 -2.47 8.94 4.83
CA PHE A 159 -1.41 8.29 4.06
C PHE A 159 -1.51 6.77 4.01
N TYR A 160 -2.28 6.17 4.91
CA TYR A 160 -2.56 4.74 4.92
C TYR A 160 -3.15 4.32 3.57
N MET A 161 -2.55 3.32 2.93
CA MET A 161 -2.85 2.85 1.56
C MET A 161 -2.39 3.77 0.43
N GLY A 162 -1.50 4.73 0.74
CA GLY A 162 -0.73 5.51 -0.22
C GLY A 162 -1.57 6.11 -1.34
N THR A 163 -1.29 5.68 -2.58
CA THR A 163 -1.92 6.24 -3.79
C THR A 163 -3.15 5.46 -4.29
N ILE A 164 -3.66 4.45 -3.58
CA ILE A 164 -4.70 3.54 -4.07
C ILE A 164 -5.96 4.24 -4.64
N TRP A 165 -6.30 5.42 -4.10
CA TRP A 165 -7.47 6.20 -4.50
C TRP A 165 -7.20 7.25 -5.59
N ILE A 166 -5.93 7.61 -5.81
CA ILE A 166 -5.54 8.74 -6.67
C ILE A 166 -4.56 8.38 -7.80
N GLY A 167 -3.89 7.23 -7.73
CA GLY A 167 -2.84 6.84 -8.68
C GLY A 167 -3.34 6.58 -10.10
N GLY A 168 -4.65 6.42 -10.29
CA GLY A 168 -5.24 6.33 -11.63
C GLY A 168 -5.55 7.68 -12.29
N ARG A 169 -5.30 8.82 -11.62
CA ARG A 169 -5.72 10.15 -12.08
C ARG A 169 -4.64 10.90 -12.87
N ALA A 170 -3.38 10.57 -12.64
CA ALA A 170 -2.21 11.11 -13.34
C ALA A 170 -1.09 10.06 -13.33
N ASP A 171 -0.13 10.20 -14.22
CA ASP A 171 1.10 9.39 -14.21
C ASP A 171 1.97 9.80 -13.00
N LEU A 172 2.14 8.89 -12.04
CA LEU A 172 2.94 9.14 -10.83
C LEU A 172 4.41 8.75 -11.00
N THR A 173 4.79 8.18 -12.14
CA THR A 173 6.18 7.80 -12.45
C THR A 173 7.18 8.91 -12.12
N PRO A 174 6.95 10.21 -12.48
CA PRO A 174 7.89 11.28 -12.14
C PRO A 174 8.09 11.48 -10.63
N VAL A 175 7.05 11.26 -9.82
CA VAL A 175 7.12 11.39 -8.35
C VAL A 175 7.94 10.25 -7.76
N TYR A 176 7.71 9.02 -8.21
CA TYR A 176 8.52 7.88 -7.79
C TYR A 176 9.96 8.02 -8.26
N GLU A 177 10.23 8.50 -9.47
CA GLU A 177 11.59 8.77 -9.97
C GLU A 177 12.31 9.80 -9.11
N ALA A 178 11.62 10.85 -8.66
CA ALA A 178 12.17 11.84 -7.73
C ALA A 178 12.64 11.20 -6.41
N ILE A 179 11.78 10.37 -5.82
CA ILE A 179 12.07 9.61 -4.59
C ILE A 179 13.27 8.66 -4.83
N PHE A 180 13.23 7.87 -5.90
CA PHE A 180 14.29 6.93 -6.22
C PHE A 180 15.63 7.60 -6.55
N ARG A 181 15.63 8.78 -7.20
CA ARG A 181 16.87 9.55 -7.43
C ARG A 181 17.50 9.99 -6.12
N ARG A 182 16.68 10.41 -5.15
CA ARG A 182 17.15 10.76 -3.80
C ARG A 182 17.68 9.55 -3.04
N LEU A 183 16.98 8.42 -3.11
CA LEU A 183 17.47 7.14 -2.55
C LEU A 183 18.81 6.72 -3.19
N LYS A 184 18.91 6.77 -4.52
CA LYS A 184 20.12 6.40 -5.28
C LYS A 184 21.30 7.29 -4.94
N ALA A 185 21.06 8.60 -4.78
CA ALA A 185 22.10 9.55 -4.38
C ALA A 185 22.69 9.24 -3.00
N ARG A 186 21.95 8.52 -2.14
CA ARG A 186 22.39 8.04 -0.82
C ARG A 186 22.93 6.61 -0.84
N GLY A 187 22.90 5.94 -1.99
CA GLY A 187 23.33 4.55 -2.15
C GLY A 187 22.32 3.53 -1.62
N HIS A 188 21.09 3.95 -1.35
CA HIS A 188 20.04 3.04 -0.90
C HIS A 188 19.59 2.15 -2.06
N GLU A 189 19.23 0.91 -1.76
CA GLU A 189 18.58 -0.02 -2.68
C GLU A 189 17.11 -0.22 -2.29
N TRP A 190 16.32 -0.74 -3.22
CA TRP A 190 14.90 -1.01 -3.00
C TRP A 190 14.57 -2.44 -3.42
N VAL A 191 13.92 -3.17 -2.51
CA VAL A 191 13.45 -4.53 -2.76
C VAL A 191 11.94 -4.47 -2.93
N TYR A 192 11.49 -4.83 -4.11
CA TYR A 192 10.09 -4.95 -4.43
C TYR A 192 9.55 -6.29 -3.95
N HIS A 193 8.45 -6.26 -3.22
CA HIS A 193 7.76 -7.46 -2.77
C HIS A 193 6.38 -7.52 -3.41
N PHE A 194 6.20 -8.49 -4.31
CA PHE A 194 4.91 -8.68 -4.97
C PHE A 194 3.85 -9.12 -3.95
N PRO A 195 2.66 -8.49 -3.92
CA PRO A 195 1.65 -8.77 -2.91
C PRO A 195 1.27 -10.26 -2.85
N ARG A 196 1.36 -10.84 -1.66
CA ARG A 196 0.89 -12.21 -1.38
C ARG A 196 -0.04 -12.19 -0.19
N LEU A 197 -1.28 -12.61 -0.41
CA LEU A 197 -2.21 -12.85 0.69
C LEU A 197 -1.82 -14.16 1.36
N ALA A 198 -1.58 -14.11 2.67
CA ALA A 198 -1.28 -15.28 3.49
C ALA A 198 -2.39 -15.47 4.53
N LEU A 199 -2.82 -16.72 4.71
CA LEU A 199 -3.75 -17.09 5.77
C LEU A 199 -2.97 -17.33 7.07
N VAL A 200 -3.21 -16.51 8.08
CA VAL A 200 -2.65 -16.68 9.42
C VAL A 200 -3.67 -17.42 10.30
N ASP A 201 -3.34 -18.65 10.70
CA ASP A 201 -4.13 -19.40 11.69
C ASP A 201 -3.70 -18.96 13.10
N MET A 202 -4.63 -18.37 13.85
CA MET A 202 -4.39 -17.85 15.20
C MET A 202 -4.66 -18.88 16.31
N ARG A 203 -5.21 -20.07 16.00
CA ARG A 203 -5.52 -21.09 17.01
C ARG A 203 -4.30 -21.52 17.83
N PRO A 204 -3.11 -21.77 17.24
CA PRO A 204 -1.93 -22.15 18.03
C PRO A 204 -1.54 -21.09 19.07
N LEU A 205 -1.70 -19.81 18.73
CA LEU A 205 -1.47 -18.71 19.66
C LEU A 205 -2.50 -18.72 20.79
N LEU A 206 -3.78 -18.88 20.46
CA LEU A 206 -4.86 -18.93 21.44
C LEU A 206 -4.73 -20.14 22.38
N GLU A 207 -4.27 -21.29 21.88
CA GLU A 207 -3.99 -22.48 22.68
C GLU A 207 -2.82 -22.27 23.63
N SER A 208 -1.73 -21.63 23.17
CA SER A 208 -0.58 -21.29 24.02
C SER A 208 -0.90 -20.30 25.16
N LEU A 209 -2.00 -19.56 25.04
CA LEU A 209 -2.47 -18.60 26.06
C LEU A 209 -3.44 -19.23 27.08
N LYS A 210 -3.87 -20.48 26.88
CA LYS A 210 -4.75 -21.18 27.84
C LYS A 210 -3.92 -21.57 29.08
N PRO A 211 -4.46 -21.39 30.29
CA PRO A 211 -3.76 -21.77 31.52
C PRO A 211 -3.55 -23.30 31.57
N ASP A 212 -2.34 -23.73 31.96
CA ASP A 212 -1.98 -25.13 32.20
C ASP A 212 -2.86 -25.72 33.32
N LYS A 213 -4.00 -26.30 32.95
CA LYS A 213 -4.79 -27.16 33.83
C LYS A 213 -4.41 -28.62 33.57
N PRO A 214 -4.34 -29.47 34.61
CA PRO A 214 -4.08 -30.90 34.41
C PRO A 214 -5.17 -31.55 33.56
N ASP A 215 -4.77 -32.18 32.46
CA ASP A 215 -5.61 -32.73 31.38
C ASP A 215 -6.59 -33.86 31.79
N TRP A 216 -6.55 -34.31 33.05
CA TRP A 216 -7.22 -35.52 33.52
C TRP A 216 -8.44 -35.28 34.42
N GLU A 217 -8.66 -34.06 34.91
CA GLU A 217 -9.81 -33.77 35.81
C GLU A 217 -11.14 -33.62 35.06
N ASP A 218 -11.11 -33.28 33.76
CA ASP A 218 -12.29 -33.00 32.91
C ASP A 218 -12.33 -33.85 31.61
N TYR A 219 -11.58 -34.96 31.53
CA TYR A 219 -11.49 -35.77 30.31
C TYR A 219 -12.79 -36.53 30.01
N ASP A 220 -13.41 -36.20 28.87
CA ASP A 220 -14.55 -36.92 28.30
C ASP A 220 -14.15 -37.46 26.91
N PRO A 221 -14.08 -38.79 26.71
CA PRO A 221 -13.72 -39.42 25.45
C PRO A 221 -14.57 -38.95 24.26
N SER A 222 -15.84 -38.64 24.51
CA SER A 222 -16.75 -38.17 23.46
C SER A 222 -16.38 -36.77 22.99
N LYS A 223 -16.03 -35.89 23.94
CA LYS A 223 -15.54 -34.53 23.64
C LYS A 223 -14.15 -34.55 23.00
N ALA A 224 -13.28 -35.48 23.40
CA ALA A 224 -11.96 -35.62 22.78
C ALA A 224 -12.07 -36.05 21.30
N LEU A 225 -12.98 -36.98 20.98
CA LEU A 225 -13.25 -37.38 19.59
C LEU A 225 -13.91 -36.27 18.77
N GLU A 226 -14.81 -35.48 19.38
CA GLU A 226 -15.45 -34.33 18.75
C GLU A 226 -14.44 -33.22 18.46
N GLN A 227 -13.59 -32.87 19.43
CA GLN A 227 -12.48 -31.92 19.25
C GLN A 227 -11.48 -32.38 18.19
N GLN A 228 -11.16 -33.67 18.14
CA GLN A 228 -10.30 -34.22 17.09
C GLN A 228 -10.94 -34.06 15.71
N ARG A 229 -12.23 -34.37 15.56
CA ARG A 229 -12.95 -34.18 14.30
C ARG A 229 -13.01 -32.72 13.88
N GLU A 230 -13.34 -31.81 14.80
CA GLU A 230 -13.35 -30.36 14.54
C GLU A 230 -11.96 -29.85 14.14
N SER A 231 -10.88 -30.36 14.74
CA SER A 231 -9.51 -30.00 14.35
C SER A 231 -9.18 -30.51 12.96
N GLU A 232 -9.52 -31.76 12.63
CA GLU A 232 -9.30 -32.36 11.31
C GLU A 232 -10.07 -31.61 10.22
N GLU A 233 -11.35 -31.27 10.46
CA GLU A 233 -12.17 -30.48 9.55
C GLU A 233 -11.62 -29.06 9.35
N HIS A 234 -11.17 -28.41 10.42
CA HIS A 234 -10.58 -27.08 10.32
C HIS A 234 -9.24 -27.12 9.58
N GLU A 235 -8.39 -28.12 9.84
CA GLU A 235 -7.13 -28.31 9.12
C GLU A 235 -7.37 -28.49 7.62
N GLN A 236 -8.40 -29.26 7.24
CA GLN A 236 -8.82 -29.39 5.85
C GLN A 236 -9.28 -28.05 5.26
N GLN A 237 -10.14 -27.30 5.96
CA GLN A 237 -10.61 -25.98 5.51
C GLN A 237 -9.46 -24.98 5.35
N VAL A 238 -8.52 -24.96 6.29
CA VAL A 238 -7.31 -24.12 6.21
C VAL A 238 -6.43 -24.53 5.04
N ALA A 239 -6.26 -25.84 4.80
CA ALA A 239 -5.49 -26.34 3.68
C ALA A 239 -6.14 -25.98 2.32
N GLU A 240 -7.45 -26.15 2.19
CA GLU A 240 -8.21 -25.76 1.01
C GLU A 240 -8.11 -24.25 0.74
N MET A 241 -8.27 -23.43 1.78
CA MET A 241 -8.16 -21.97 1.65
C MET A 241 -6.74 -21.53 1.30
N ARG A 242 -5.71 -22.15 1.89
CA ARG A 242 -4.30 -21.92 1.50
C ARG A 242 -4.06 -22.27 0.03
N ALA A 243 -4.54 -23.43 -0.41
CA ALA A 243 -4.41 -23.85 -1.81
C ALA A 243 -5.10 -22.87 -2.77
N SER A 244 -6.29 -22.38 -2.42
CA SER A 244 -7.03 -21.37 -3.19
C SER A 244 -6.31 -20.01 -3.25
N LEU A 245 -5.70 -19.57 -2.15
CA LEU A 245 -4.88 -18.35 -2.13
C LEU A 245 -3.60 -18.51 -2.95
N ASP A 246 -2.95 -19.67 -2.90
CA ASP A 246 -1.76 -19.96 -3.71
C ASP A 246 -2.07 -20.06 -5.21
N GLU A 247 -3.26 -20.55 -5.59
CA GLU A 247 -3.74 -20.52 -6.97
C GLU A 247 -3.97 -19.08 -7.44
N SER A 248 -4.72 -18.30 -6.65
CA SER A 248 -4.95 -16.88 -6.92
C SER A 248 -3.65 -16.09 -7.05
N TYR A 249 -2.65 -16.41 -6.22
CA TYR A 249 -1.32 -15.82 -6.30
C TYR A 249 -0.60 -16.19 -7.59
N ARG A 250 -0.66 -17.46 -8.02
CA ARG A 250 -0.07 -17.91 -9.29
C ARG A 250 -0.66 -17.17 -10.48
N GLU A 251 -1.98 -17.06 -10.53
CA GLU A 251 -2.68 -16.28 -11.57
C GLU A 251 -2.28 -14.79 -11.55
N ALA A 252 -2.16 -14.21 -10.35
CA ALA A 252 -1.73 -12.82 -10.19
C ALA A 252 -0.29 -12.59 -10.68
N VAL A 253 0.63 -13.52 -10.41
CA VAL A 253 2.01 -13.48 -10.91
C VAL A 253 2.06 -13.56 -12.43
N ASP A 254 1.31 -14.49 -13.03
CA ASP A 254 1.26 -14.64 -14.49
C ASP A 254 0.68 -13.40 -15.16
N LYS A 255 -0.40 -12.84 -14.60
CA LYS A 255 -0.97 -11.58 -15.05
C LYS A 255 0.01 -10.41 -14.94
N ALA A 256 0.73 -10.32 -13.83
CA ALA A 256 1.73 -9.28 -13.62
C ALA A 256 2.88 -9.36 -14.63
N ARG A 257 3.35 -10.57 -14.96
CA ARG A 257 4.39 -10.80 -15.98
C ARG A 257 3.94 -10.44 -17.39
N ALA A 258 2.65 -10.62 -17.69
CA ALA A 258 2.07 -10.29 -19.00
C ALA A 258 1.75 -8.79 -19.16
N SER A 259 1.76 -8.03 -18.07
CA SER A 259 1.42 -6.60 -18.05
C SER A 259 2.69 -5.74 -17.97
N PRO A 260 2.60 -4.44 -18.33
CA PRO A 260 3.64 -3.49 -17.98
C PRO A 260 3.91 -3.49 -16.45
N PRO A 261 5.15 -3.22 -16.02
CA PRO A 261 5.46 -3.09 -14.60
C PRO A 261 4.65 -1.96 -13.96
N PRO A 262 4.33 -2.06 -12.65
CA PRO A 262 3.79 -0.95 -11.88
C PRO A 262 4.64 0.31 -12.00
N GLU A 263 4.04 1.49 -11.85
CA GLU A 263 4.73 2.79 -11.96
C GLU A 263 5.92 2.89 -11.00
N THR A 264 5.82 2.34 -9.79
CA THR A 264 6.93 2.26 -8.82
C THR A 264 8.12 1.46 -9.36
N VAL A 265 7.87 0.28 -9.94
CA VAL A 265 8.91 -0.57 -10.55
C VAL A 265 9.48 0.07 -11.81
N ALA A 266 8.64 0.70 -12.64
CA ALA A 266 9.07 1.40 -13.83
C ALA A 266 9.99 2.58 -13.48
N ALA A 267 9.60 3.39 -12.48
CA ALA A 267 10.39 4.50 -11.97
C ALA A 267 11.73 4.03 -11.39
N TYR A 268 11.75 2.95 -10.60
CA TYR A 268 13.00 2.37 -10.12
C TYR A 268 13.92 2.01 -11.29
N ARG A 269 13.40 1.30 -12.30
CA ARG A 269 14.18 0.93 -13.48
C ARG A 269 14.73 2.14 -14.23
N ASN A 270 13.94 3.19 -14.38
CA ASN A 270 14.37 4.41 -15.07
C ASN A 270 15.51 5.13 -14.32
N VAL A 271 15.56 5.01 -12.99
CA VAL A 271 16.59 5.65 -12.16
C VAL A 271 17.83 4.78 -11.97
N TYR A 272 17.66 3.47 -11.77
CA TYR A 272 18.74 2.53 -11.45
C TYR A 272 19.29 1.78 -12.67
N ASP A 273 18.65 1.92 -13.84
CA ASP A 273 18.97 1.20 -15.08
C ASP A 273 18.81 -0.33 -15.00
N VAL A 274 18.22 -0.83 -13.90
CA VAL A 274 17.97 -2.26 -13.63
C VAL A 274 16.60 -2.43 -12.98
N PHE A 275 15.99 -3.60 -13.13
CA PHE A 275 14.79 -3.92 -12.36
C PHE A 275 15.14 -4.13 -10.88
N PRO A 276 14.23 -3.78 -9.95
CA PRO A 276 14.45 -4.04 -8.54
C PRO A 276 14.44 -5.54 -8.27
N CYS A 277 15.11 -5.96 -7.20
CA CYS A 277 14.95 -7.31 -6.69
C CYS A 277 13.47 -7.59 -6.42
N GLY A 278 12.99 -8.76 -6.85
CA GLY A 278 11.58 -9.16 -6.74
C GLY A 278 10.70 -8.80 -7.94
N TRP A 279 11.25 -8.15 -8.97
CA TRP A 279 10.59 -7.98 -10.27
C TRP A 279 11.44 -8.54 -11.44
N PRO A 280 10.85 -9.33 -12.37
CA PRO A 280 9.47 -9.80 -12.38
C PRO A 280 9.19 -10.73 -11.20
N PRO A 281 7.94 -10.81 -10.72
CA PRO A 281 7.61 -11.67 -9.60
C PRO A 281 7.90 -13.13 -9.94
N GLU A 282 8.50 -13.85 -9.00
CA GLU A 282 8.82 -15.26 -9.12
C GLU A 282 7.88 -16.08 -8.24
N LEU A 283 7.49 -17.27 -8.73
CA LEU A 283 6.80 -18.23 -7.89
C LEU A 283 7.81 -18.77 -6.88
N PRO A 284 7.48 -18.84 -5.59
CA PRO A 284 8.35 -19.50 -4.63
C PRO A 284 8.57 -20.95 -5.08
N ASN A 285 9.82 -21.41 -5.04
CA ASN A 285 10.14 -22.82 -5.20
C ASN A 285 9.42 -23.59 -4.08
N LEU A 286 8.39 -24.35 -4.44
CA LEU A 286 7.65 -25.25 -3.54
C LEU A 286 8.52 -26.42 -3.09
#